data_AF-A0A956H769-F1
#
_entry.id   AF-A0A956H769-F1
#
_cell.length_a   1.000
_cell.length_b   1.000
_cell.length_c   1.000
_cell.angle_alpha   90.00
_cell.angle_beta   90.00
_cell.angle_gamma   90.00
#
_symmetry.space_group_name_H-M   'P 1'
#
loop_
_entity.id
_entity.type
_entity.pdbx_description
1 polymer ?
#
loop_
_entity_poly.entity_id
_entity_poly.type
_entity_poly.pdbx_seq_one_letter_code
_entity_poly.pdbx_strand_id
1 'polypeptide(L)' 'MNGLYAIGMQGPISDSGALEFSRGFYDAIGAGEDIAAAYDEGISCVELAAPSAIFECELSRPA' A
#
# COMPACT_ATOMS: atom_id res chain seq x y z
N MET A 1 8.47 -2.00 -21.29
CA MET A 1 8.60 -0.59 -20.87
C MET A 1 9.13 -0.61 -19.45
N ASN A 2 10.27 0.04 -19.18
CA ASN A 2 10.85 0.17 -17.84
C ASN A 2 10.35 1.48 -17.25
N GLY A 3 9.24 1.45 -16.52
CA GLY A 3 8.80 2.58 -15.70
C GLY A 3 8.70 2.16 -14.24
N LEU A 4 8.84 3.13 -13.35
CA LEU A 4 8.69 2.92 -11.91
C LEU A 4 7.21 3.00 -11.53
N TYR A 5 6.80 2.18 -10.56
CA TYR A 5 5.56 2.39 -9.84
C TYR A 5 5.79 3.45 -8.77
N ALA A 6 4.78 4.29 -8.54
CA ALA A 6 4.75 5.19 -7.38
C ALA A 6 3.41 5.08 -6.67
N ILE A 7 3.45 4.99 -5.35
CA ILE A 7 2.28 5.05 -4.48
C ILE A 7 2.28 6.43 -3.83
N GLY A 8 1.25 7.21 -4.10
CA GLY A 8 1.06 8.56 -3.56
C GLY A 8 -0.04 8.62 -2.51
N MET A 9 0.07 9.55 -1.56
CA MET A 9 -0.97 9.81 -0.56
C MET A 9 -1.81 11.02 -0.97
N GLN A 10 -3.13 10.95 -0.78
CA GLN A 10 -4.05 12.06 -1.07
C GLN A 10 -4.19 13.05 0.10
N GLY A 11 -3.44 12.83 1.20
CA GLY A 11 -3.46 13.68 2.37
C GLY A 11 -2.52 13.19 3.47
N PRO A 12 -2.71 13.68 4.72
CA PRO A 12 -2.01 13.15 5.88
C PRO A 12 -2.28 11.66 6.08
N ILE A 13 -1.32 10.96 6.68
CA ILE A 13 -1.45 9.54 7.03
C ILE A 13 -1.35 9.39 8.54
N SER A 14 -2.09 8.45 9.08
CA SER A 14 -1.91 8.01 10.46
C SER A 14 -0.77 7.01 10.58
N ASP A 15 -0.07 7.02 11.72
CA ASP A 15 1.04 6.09 11.98
C ASP A 15 0.60 4.63 11.88
N SER A 16 -0.57 4.28 12.41
CA SER A 16 -1.13 2.93 12.34
C SER A 16 -1.44 2.51 10.90
N GLY A 17 -2.02 3.39 10.09
CA GLY A 17 -2.27 3.11 8.68
C GLY A 17 -0.97 2.91 7.89
N ALA A 18 0.02 3.78 8.10
CA ALA A 18 1.32 3.68 7.45
C ALA A 18 2.05 2.37 7.78
N LEU A 19 2.01 1.96 9.06
CA LEU A 19 2.64 0.75 9.54
C LEU A 19 1.96 -0.50 8.96
N GLU A 20 0.63 -0.59 9.04
CA GLU A 20 -0.11 -1.76 8.56
C GLU A 20 -0.07 -1.90 7.04
N PHE A 21 -0.15 -0.79 6.30
CA PHE A 21 0.06 -0.80 4.86
C PHE A 21 1.45 -1.35 4.50
N SER A 22 2.50 -0.80 5.14
CA SER A 22 3.88 -1.21 4.85
C SER A 22 4.10 -2.68 5.17
N ARG A 23 3.53 -3.19 6.27
CA ARG A 23 3.61 -4.60 6.65
C ARG A 23 3.01 -5.49 5.56
N GLY A 24 1.74 -5.29 5.20
CA GLY A 24 1.06 -6.09 4.18
C GLY A 24 1.72 -5.98 2.81
N PHE A 25 2.06 -4.75 2.39
CA PHE A 25 2.71 -4.50 1.11
C PHE A 25 4.05 -5.24 1.00
N TYR A 26 4.95 -5.09 1.99
CA TYR A 26 6.26 -5.73 1.91
C TYR A 26 6.21 -7.24 2.18
N ASP A 27 5.22 -7.74 2.94
CA ASP A 27 4.96 -9.18 3.08
C ASP A 27 4.58 -9.79 1.72
N ALA A 28 3.67 -9.16 0.97
CA ALA A 28 3.28 -9.61 -0.37
C ALA A 28 4.45 -9.58 -1.38
N ILE A 29 5.25 -8.50 -1.38
CA ILE A 29 6.47 -8.45 -2.21
C ILE A 29 7.44 -9.57 -1.82
N GLY A 30 7.62 -9.82 -0.52
CA GLY A 30 8.44 -10.92 -0.02
C GLY A 30 7.93 -12.30 -0.45
N ALA A 31 6.61 -12.43 -0.63
CA ALA A 31 5.97 -13.65 -1.13
C ALA A 31 6.06 -13.82 -2.66
N GLY A 32 6.58 -12.82 -3.38
CA GLY A 32 6.75 -12.86 -4.84
C GLY A 32 5.58 -12.29 -5.63
N GLU A 33 4.65 -11.58 -4.97
CA GLU A 33 3.56 -10.89 -5.63
C GLU A 33 4.05 -9.66 -6.42
N ASP A 34 3.27 -9.24 -7.41
CA ASP A 34 3.55 -8.01 -8.15
C ASP A 34 3.14 -6.75 -7.37
N ILE A 35 3.52 -5.57 -7.88
CA ILE A 35 3.28 -4.29 -7.19
C ILE A 35 1.77 -4.00 -7.03
N ALA A 36 0.92 -4.43 -7.97
CA ALA A 36 -0.52 -4.19 -7.87
C ALA A 36 -1.14 -5.10 -6.80
N ALA A 37 -0.79 -6.38 -6.80
CA ALA A 37 -1.22 -7.32 -5.76
C ALA A 37 -0.71 -6.92 -4.37
N ALA A 38 0.55 -6.49 -4.26
CA ALA A 38 1.10 -6.00 -3.00
C ALA A 38 0.42 -4.72 -2.50
N TYR A 39 0.04 -3.82 -3.42
CA TYR A 39 -0.75 -2.63 -3.08
C TYR A 39 -2.12 -3.02 -2.50
N ASP A 40 -2.84 -3.95 -3.14
CA ASP A 40 -4.14 -4.43 -2.67
C ASP A 40 -4.06 -5.14 -1.29
N GLU A 41 -2.98 -5.91 -1.05
CA GLU A 41 -2.71 -6.52 0.25
C GLU A 41 -2.44 -5.46 1.33
N GLY A 42 -1.64 -4.45 1.02
CA GLY A 42 -1.37 -3.34 1.94
C GLY A 42 -2.66 -2.61 2.35
N ILE A 43 -3.56 -2.33 1.41
CA ILE A 43 -4.89 -1.75 1.70
C ILE A 43 -5.70 -2.68 2.62
N SER A 44 -5.76 -3.97 2.29
CA SER A 44 -6.50 -4.97 3.07
C SER A 44 -5.99 -5.04 4.52
N CYS A 45 -4.69 -4.98 4.74
CA CYS A 45 -4.08 -4.93 6.08
C CYS A 45 -4.50 -3.68 6.86
N VAL A 46 -4.54 -2.49 6.23
CA VAL A 46 -5.03 -1.28 6.89
C VAL A 46 -6.49 -1.42 7.29
N GLU A 47 -7.36 -1.88 6.38
CA GLU A 47 -8.79 -2.03 6.64
C GLU A 47 -9.08 -3.02 7.78
N LEU A 48 -8.28 -4.09 7.90
CA LEU A 48 -8.46 -5.12 8.92
C LEU A 48 -7.83 -4.76 10.27
N ALA A 49 -6.60 -4.26 10.27
CA ALA A 49 -5.82 -4.04 11.49
C ALA A 49 -5.93 -2.60 12.04
N ALA A 50 -6.24 -1.63 11.17
CA ALA A 50 -6.37 -0.22 11.53
C ALA A 50 -7.60 0.44 10.88
N PRO A 51 -8.83 -0.08 11.08
CA PRO A 51 -10.05 0.35 10.36
C PRO A 51 -10.46 1.83 10.56
N SER A 52 -9.87 2.54 11.53
CA SER A 52 -10.10 3.96 11.78
C SER A 52 -8.90 4.84 11.43
N ALA A 53 -7.86 4.27 10.82
CA ALA A 53 -6.70 4.99 10.33
C ALA A 53 -7.08 5.95 9.20
N ILE A 54 -6.50 7.15 9.21
CA ILE A 54 -6.49 8.00 8.03
C ILE A 54 -5.44 7.42 7.08
N PHE A 55 -5.89 6.86 5.96
CA PHE A 55 -5.02 6.25 4.96
C PHE A 55 -5.70 6.22 3.59
N GLU A 56 -5.42 7.23 2.76
CA GLU A 56 -5.91 7.32 1.39
C GLU A 56 -4.72 7.43 0.43
N CYS A 57 -4.53 6.40 -0.41
CA CYS A 57 -3.43 6.35 -1.37
C CYS A 57 -3.90 5.96 -2.78
N GLU A 58 -3.01 6.14 -3.75
CA GLU A 58 -3.21 5.75 -5.13
C GLU A 58 -1.94 5.13 -5.70
N LEU A 59 -2.10 4.01 -6.40
CA LEU A 59 -1.05 3.39 -7.19
C LEU A 59 -1.03 3.97 -8.61
N SER A 60 0.04 4.67 -8.95
CA SER A 60 0.33 5.05 -10.33
C SER A 60 1.04 3.92 -11.07
N ARG A 61 0.57 3.64 -12.29
CA ARG A 61 1.21 2.67 -13.19
C ARG A 61 2.28 3.36 -14.04
N PRO A 62 3.37 2.67 -14.37
CA PRO A 62 4.33 3.19 -15.33
C PRO A 62 3.67 3.44 -16.69
N ALA A 63 4.01 4.58 -17.30
CA ALA A 63 3.58 4.98 -18.64
C ALA A 63 4.22 4.13 -19.75
#